data_AF-A0A938TZV3-F1
#
_entry.id   AF-A0A938TZV3-F1
#
_cell.length_a   1.000
_cell.length_b   1.000
_cell.length_c   1.000
_cell.angle_alpha   90.00
_cell.angle_beta   90.00
_cell.angle_gamma   90.00
#
_symmetry.space_group_name_H-M   'P 1'
#
loop_
_entity.id
_entity.type
_entity.pdbx_description
1 polymer ?
#
loop_
_entity_poly.entity_id
_entity_poly.type
_entity_poly.pdbx_seq_one_letter_code
_entity_poly.pdbx_strand_id
1 'polypeptide(L)'
;MINVHRWFYANKEAAVAFVSKELELPADQVRRGWEYYIEHKIWPNDASINLEGMNVATQIYWEASQSKGPVPNGNKYVDSSYLRDAKAELGVR
;
A
#
# COMPACT_ATOMS: atom_id res chain seq x y z
N MET A 1 -8.31 4.80 5.62
CA MET A 1 -6.94 4.42 5.21
C MET A 1 -5.94 5.57 5.27
N ILE A 2 -6.21 6.75 4.68
CA ILE A 2 -5.25 7.90 4.68
C ILE A 2 -4.71 8.21 6.09
N ASN A 3 -5.57 8.39 7.09
CA ASN A 3 -5.14 8.69 8.46
C ASN A 3 -4.32 7.56 9.11
N VAL A 4 -4.57 6.30 8.74
CA VAL A 4 -3.78 5.16 9.22
C VAL A 4 -2.37 5.21 8.64
N HIS A 5 -2.24 5.50 7.34
CA HIS A 5 -0.93 5.66 6.70
C HIS A 5 -0.17 6.85 7.31
N ARG A 6 -0.83 8.00 7.49
CA ARG A 6 -0.24 9.16 8.19
C ARG A 6 0.23 8.84 9.59
N TRP A 7 -0.60 8.16 10.37
CA TRP A 7 -0.24 7.75 11.71
C TRP A 7 0.96 6.80 11.69
N PHE A 8 0.95 5.81 10.80
CA PHE A 8 2.05 4.85 10.68
C PHE A 8 3.39 5.53 10.34
N TYR A 9 3.38 6.55 9.46
CA TYR A 9 4.54 7.36 9.13
C TYR A 9 5.05 8.21 10.30
N ALA A 10 4.13 8.79 11.08
CA ALA A 10 4.48 9.70 12.17
C ALA A 10 4.86 8.98 13.48
N ASN A 11 4.50 7.71 13.65
CA ASN A 11 4.55 7.02 14.93
C ASN A 11 5.40 5.74 14.88
N LYS A 12 6.67 5.86 14.48
CA LYS A 12 7.61 4.72 14.31
C LYS A 12 7.58 3.73 15.48
N GLU A 13 7.89 4.17 16.70
CA GLU A 13 8.04 3.24 17.83
C GLU A 13 6.71 2.57 18.21
N ALA A 14 5.59 3.30 18.14
CA ALA A 14 4.27 2.72 18.38
C ALA A 14 3.87 1.72 17.29
N ALA A 15 4.17 2.02 16.02
CA ALA A 15 3.94 1.12 14.90
C ALA A 15 4.79 -0.15 15.01
N VAL A 16 6.08 -0.02 15.36
CA VAL A 16 6.98 -1.16 15.56
C VAL A 16 6.50 -2.03 16.72
N ALA A 17 6.14 -1.44 17.86
CA ALA A 17 5.62 -2.18 19.01
C ALA A 17 4.31 -2.92 18.66
N PHE A 18 3.40 -2.25 17.96
CA PHE A 18 2.15 -2.84 17.51
C PHE A 18 2.39 -4.03 16.57
N VAL A 19 3.14 -3.85 15.48
CA VAL A 19 3.39 -4.91 14.49
C VAL A 19 4.20 -6.06 15.08
N SER A 20 5.18 -5.77 15.93
CA SER A 20 5.98 -6.80 16.64
C SER A 20 5.09 -7.68 17.52
N LYS A 21 4.13 -7.07 18.24
CA LYS A 21 3.17 -7.80 19.06
C LYS A 21 2.20 -8.63 18.21
N GLU A 22 1.56 -8.01 17.21
CA GLU A 22 0.49 -8.66 16.43
C GLU A 22 1.01 -9.78 15.52
N LEU A 23 2.25 -9.67 15.02
CA LEU A 23 2.86 -10.68 14.16
C LEU A 23 3.87 -11.59 14.89
N GLU A 24 4.05 -11.41 16.20
CA GLU A 24 5.02 -12.13 17.03
C GLU A 24 6.46 -12.09 16.46
N LEU A 25 6.84 -10.96 15.87
CA LEU A 25 8.15 -10.75 15.25
C LEU A 25 9.10 -9.99 16.18
N PRO A 26 10.42 -10.24 16.12
CA PRO A 26 11.39 -9.44 16.86
C PRO A 26 11.30 -7.96 16.49
N ALA A 27 11.24 -7.08 17.49
CA ALA A 27 11.05 -5.64 17.29
C ALA A 27 12.12 -5.00 16.36
N ASP A 28 13.35 -5.51 16.40
CA ASP A 28 14.43 -5.03 15.52
C ASP A 28 14.20 -5.38 14.03
N GLN A 29 13.62 -6.54 13.73
CA GLN A 29 13.25 -6.91 12.37
C GLN A 29 12.08 -6.03 11.88
N VAL A 30 11.09 -5.80 12.73
CA VAL A 30 9.95 -4.93 12.42
C VAL A 30 10.40 -3.49 12.21
N ARG A 31 11.35 -2.98 13.01
CA ARG A 31 11.92 -1.64 12.84
C ARG A 31 12.55 -1.48 11.46
N ARG A 32 13.39 -2.43 11.03
CA ARG A 32 14.01 -2.42 9.70
C ARG A 32 12.96 -2.49 8.58
N GLY A 33 11.92 -3.31 8.77
CA GLY A 33 10.78 -3.37 7.86
C GLY A 33 10.06 -2.02 7.76
N TRP A 34 9.79 -1.37 8.89
CA TRP A 34 9.16 -0.05 8.93
C TRP A 34 10.01 0.99 8.17
N GLU A 35 11.32 1.05 8.43
CA GLU A 35 12.24 1.99 7.77
C GLU A 35 12.21 1.82 6.24
N TYR A 36 12.32 0.58 5.78
CA TYR A 36 12.22 0.24 4.36
C TYR A 36 10.87 0.67 3.76
N TYR A 37 9.76 0.38 4.44
CA TYR A 37 8.41 0.69 3.94
C TYR A 37 8.18 2.19 3.78
N ILE A 38 8.71 3.00 4.70
CA ILE A 38 8.62 4.45 4.68
C ILE A 38 9.54 5.05 3.60
N GLU A 39 10.79 4.60 3.54
CA GLU A 39 11.78 5.07 2.57
C GLU A 39 11.31 4.87 1.13
N HIS A 40 10.79 3.67 0.84
CA HIS A 40 10.34 3.31 -0.51
C HIS A 40 8.88 3.66 -0.79
N LYS A 41 8.17 4.28 0.17
CA LYS A 41 6.74 4.62 0.06
C LYS A 41 5.89 3.43 -0.39
N ILE A 42 6.19 2.24 0.12
CA ILE A 42 5.48 0.99 -0.20
C ILE A 42 3.98 1.16 0.05
N TRP A 43 3.64 1.85 1.15
CA TRP A 43 2.32 2.40 1.39
C TRP A 43 2.40 3.92 1.37
N PRO A 44 1.97 4.60 0.31
CA PRO A 44 2.04 6.05 0.23
C PRO A 44 1.26 6.71 1.37
N ASN A 45 1.79 7.80 1.92
CA ASN A 45 1.19 8.52 3.05
C ASN A 45 -0.24 9.06 2.74
N ASP A 46 -0.53 9.31 1.46
CA ASP A 46 -1.84 9.73 0.98
C ASP A 46 -2.75 8.57 0.54
N ALA A 47 -2.33 7.33 0.79
CA ALA A 47 -2.97 6.09 0.36
C ALA A 47 -3.21 5.99 -1.16
N SER A 48 -2.42 6.69 -1.97
CA SER A 48 -2.47 6.57 -3.43
C SER A 48 -2.17 5.15 -3.90
N ILE A 49 -2.80 4.79 -5.02
CA ILE A 49 -2.65 3.48 -5.63
C ILE A 49 -1.57 3.54 -6.70
N ASN A 50 -0.63 2.60 -6.66
CA ASN A 50 0.37 2.43 -7.70
C ASN A 50 -0.26 1.71 -8.92
N LEU A 51 -0.82 2.48 -9.85
CA LEU A 51 -1.45 1.94 -11.06
C LEU A 51 -0.46 1.21 -11.99
N GLU A 52 0.79 1.64 -12.03
CA GLU A 52 1.84 0.93 -12.78
C GLU A 52 2.07 -0.47 -12.19
N GLY A 53 2.25 -0.54 -10.87
CA GLY A 53 2.36 -1.80 -10.14
C GLY A 53 1.14 -2.71 -10.33
N MET A 54 -0.06 -2.14 -10.39
CA MET A 54 -1.29 -2.91 -10.68
C MET A 54 -1.28 -3.52 -12.08
N ASN A 55 -0.77 -2.82 -13.09
CA ASN A 55 -0.64 -3.38 -14.44
C ASN A 55 0.39 -4.51 -14.48
N VAL A 56 1.52 -4.34 -13.79
CA VAL A 56 2.55 -5.39 -13.68
C VAL A 56 2.00 -6.62 -12.96
N ALA A 57 1.33 -6.45 -11.82
CA ALA A 57 0.70 -7.56 -11.10
C ALA A 57 -0.35 -8.27 -11.98
N THR A 58 -1.15 -7.51 -12.72
CA THR A 58 -2.14 -8.06 -13.65
C THR A 58 -1.49 -8.92 -14.73
N GLN A 59 -0.37 -8.46 -15.31
CA GLN A 59 0.42 -9.22 -16.27
C GLN A 59 0.94 -10.54 -15.66
N ILE A 60 1.55 -10.46 -14.48
CA ILE A 60 2.11 -11.65 -13.79
C ILE A 60 1.01 -12.70 -13.55
N TYR A 61 -0.15 -12.29 -13.02
CA TYR A 61 -1.24 -13.23 -12.76
C TYR A 61 -1.87 -13.78 -14.06
N TRP A 62 -1.93 -12.97 -15.11
CA TRP A 62 -2.41 -13.40 -16.42
C TRP A 62 -1.53 -14.49 -17.02
N GLU A 63 -0.21 -14.28 -16.99
CA GLU A 63 0.78 -15.25 -17.45
C GLU A 63 0.77 -16.51 -16.58
N ALA A 64 0.80 -16.36 -15.26
CA ALA A 64 0.81 -17.48 -14.31
C ALA A 64 -0.43 -18.37 -14.41
N SER A 65 -1.59 -17.78 -14.77
CA SER A 65 -2.84 -18.52 -14.97
C SER A 65 -2.99 -19.12 -16.37
N GLN A 66 -2.03 -18.92 -17.27
CA GLN A 66 -2.10 -19.34 -18.68
C GLN A 66 -3.38 -18.86 -19.38
N SER A 67 -3.82 -17.65 -19.01
CA SER A 67 -5.07 -17.08 -19.52
C SER A 67 -4.98 -16.79 -21.02
N LYS A 68 -6.12 -16.86 -21.71
CA LYS A 68 -6.21 -16.68 -23.17
C LYS A 68 -6.68 -15.27 -23.55
N GLY A 69 -6.06 -14.69 -24.56
CA GLY A 69 -6.39 -13.35 -25.08
C GLY A 69 -5.43 -12.26 -24.57
N PRO A 70 -5.75 -10.97 -24.81
CA PRO A 70 -4.91 -9.86 -24.36
C PRO A 70 -5.00 -9.69 -22.84
N VAL A 71 -3.89 -9.31 -22.23
CA VAL A 71 -3.83 -9.01 -20.79
C VAL A 71 -4.75 -7.82 -20.51
N PRO A 72 -5.63 -7.91 -19.50
CA PRO A 72 -6.48 -6.81 -19.15
C PRO A 72 -5.69 -5.62 -18.58
N ASN A 73 -6.14 -4.41 -18.84
CA ASN A 73 -5.61 -3.23 -18.16
C ASN A 73 -6.00 -3.27 -16.68
N GLY A 74 -5.01 -3.24 -15.77
CA GLY A 74 -5.20 -3.32 -14.32
C GLY A 74 -6.04 -2.18 -13.76
N ASN A 75 -6.01 -1.00 -14.40
CA ASN A 75 -6.80 0.17 -13.97
C ASN A 75 -8.31 -0.10 -13.99
N LYS A 76 -8.78 -1.05 -14.81
CA LYS A 76 -10.21 -1.39 -14.87
C LYS A 76 -10.75 -1.99 -13.56
N TYR A 77 -9.85 -2.47 -12.70
CA TYR A 77 -10.18 -3.05 -11.39
C TYR A 77 -10.04 -2.05 -10.24
N VAL A 78 -9.71 -0.79 -10.53
CA VAL A 78 -9.45 0.23 -9.52
C VAL A 78 -10.58 1.27 -9.52
N ASP A 79 -11.29 1.38 -8.41
CA ASP A 79 -12.19 2.50 -8.13
C ASP A 79 -11.49 3.50 -7.20
N SER A 80 -11.22 4.70 -7.71
CA SER A 80 -10.56 5.78 -6.97
C SER A 80 -11.53 6.77 -6.31
N SER A 81 -12.84 6.56 -6.45
CA SER A 81 -13.87 7.50 -5.96
C SER A 81 -13.76 7.75 -4.45
N TYR A 82 -13.71 6.68 -3.66
CA TYR A 82 -13.58 6.76 -2.20
C TYR A 82 -12.30 7.47 -1.75
N LEU A 83 -11.18 7.23 -2.43
CA LEU A 83 -9.91 7.88 -2.10
C LEU A 83 -9.98 9.38 -2.40
N ARG A 84 -10.55 9.75 -3.54
CA ARG A 84 -10.73 11.14 -3.94
C ARG A 84 -11.62 11.89 -2.95
N ASP A 85 -12.74 11.30 -2.55
CA ASP A 85 -13.69 11.93 -1.64
C ASP A 85 -13.07 12.09 -0.24
N ALA A 86 -12.36 11.07 0.25
CA ALA A 86 -11.63 11.15 1.52
C ALA A 86 -10.49 12.19 1.49
N LYS A 87 -9.78 12.33 0.36
CA LYS A 87 -8.77 13.38 0.19
C LYS A 87 -9.38 14.78 0.24
N ALA A 88 -10.53 14.97 -0.40
CA ALA A 88 -11.26 16.23 -0.37
C ALA A 88 -11.70 16.61 1.05
N GLU A 89 -12.29 15.66 1.79
CA GLU A 89 -12.69 15.85 3.19
C GLU A 89 -11.51 16.23 4.09
N LEU A 90 -10.36 15.59 3.90
CA LEU A 90 -9.15 15.80 4.70
C LEU A 90 -8.28 16.97 4.21
N GLY A 91 -8.71 17.73 3.21
CA GLY A 91 -7.95 18.86 2.64
C GLY A 91 -6.61 18.45 1.99
N VAL A 92 -6.51 17.21 1.53
CA VAL A 92 -5.31 16.64 0.90
C VAL A 92 -5.43 16.82 -0.60
N ARG A 93 -4.47 17.53 -1.21
CA ARG A 93 -4.35 17.58 -2.67
C ARG A 93 -3.65 16.33 -3.20
#